data_AF-A0A7S0E9F8-F1
#
_entry.id   AF-A0A7S0E9F8-F1
#
_cell.length_a   1.000
_cell.length_b   1.000
_cell.length_c   1.000
_cell.angle_alpha   90.00
_cell.angle_beta   90.00
_cell.angle_gamma   90.00
#
_symmetry.space_group_name_H-M   'P 1'
#
loop_
_entity.id
_entity.type
_entity.pdbx_description
1 polymer ?
#
loop_
_entity_poly.entity_id
_entity_poly.type
_entity_poly.pdbx_seq_one_letter_code
_entity_poly.pdbx_strand_id
1 'polypeptide(L)'
;SETSATSALWQNLRSKLRLLENQNLRSNACDEICELLPNKDVVMSLETAQRSEVVKSVAKHMDSKDPNILTKLAKVVVIVTKGGSNLLSASKLLFRLSKVPDNDLIFRSNGIFDTILQTLGSSGKVESVVSHISRLSDQCEAEVEALMYLIGVLKNCSSE
;
A
#
# COMPACT_ATOMS: atom_id res chain seq x y z
N SER A 1 22.81 -13.72 -14.90
CA SER A 1 22.96 -12.35 -14.36
C SER A 1 21.65 -11.94 -13.72
N GLU A 2 21.70 -11.24 -12.58
CA GLU A 2 20.53 -10.82 -11.79
C GLU A 2 19.52 -9.99 -12.61
N THR A 3 20.01 -9.20 -13.57
CA THR A 3 19.21 -8.43 -14.55
C THR A 3 18.33 -9.31 -15.45
N SER A 4 18.79 -10.52 -15.80
CA SER A 4 18.03 -11.46 -16.64
C SER A 4 16.86 -12.08 -15.86
N ALA A 5 17.05 -12.35 -14.57
CA ALA A 5 16.01 -12.91 -13.70
C ALA A 5 14.89 -11.90 -13.41
N THR A 6 15.24 -10.65 -13.10
CA THR A 6 14.26 -9.57 -12.89
C THR A 6 13.47 -9.27 -14.18
N SER A 7 14.15 -9.31 -15.34
CA SER A 7 13.49 -9.17 -16.64
C SER A 7 12.48 -10.29 -16.89
N ALA A 8 12.85 -11.55 -16.61
CA ALA A 8 11.96 -12.70 -16.76
C ALA A 8 10.75 -12.64 -15.81
N LEU A 9 10.97 -12.27 -14.54
CA LEU A 9 9.89 -12.03 -13.57
C LEU A 9 8.91 -10.98 -14.09
N TRP A 10 9.43 -9.85 -14.56
CA TRP A 10 8.60 -8.78 -15.10
C TRP A 10 7.78 -9.23 -16.31
N GLN A 11 8.37 -9.98 -17.26
CA GLN A 11 7.61 -10.49 -18.40
C GLN A 11 6.49 -11.44 -17.98
N ASN A 12 6.76 -12.32 -17.00
CA ASN A 12 5.74 -13.22 -16.48
C ASN A 12 4.61 -12.43 -15.80
N LEU A 13 4.96 -11.51 -14.89
CA LEU A 13 4.00 -10.65 -14.21
C LEU A 13 3.14 -9.86 -15.20
N ARG A 14 3.78 -9.26 -16.22
CA ARG A 14 3.10 -8.50 -17.27
C ARG A 14 2.14 -9.36 -18.08
N SER A 15 2.48 -10.62 -18.33
CA SER A 15 1.55 -11.56 -19.00
C SER A 15 0.30 -11.80 -18.15
N LYS A 16 0.44 -11.91 -16.83
CA LYS A 16 -0.69 -12.09 -15.90
C LYS A 16 -1.54 -10.82 -15.77
N LEU A 17 -0.92 -9.64 -15.78
CA LEU A 17 -1.65 -8.37 -15.80
C LEU A 17 -2.60 -8.25 -17.00
N ARG A 18 -2.20 -8.75 -18.18
CA ARG A 18 -3.07 -8.75 -19.37
C ARG A 18 -4.31 -9.63 -19.20
N LEU A 19 -4.23 -10.70 -18.39
CA LEU A 19 -5.35 -11.59 -18.14
C LEU A 19 -6.44 -10.94 -17.27
N LEU A 20 -6.13 -9.85 -16.55
CA LEU A 20 -7.12 -9.11 -15.74
C LEU A 20 -8.24 -8.48 -16.60
N GLU A 21 -7.96 -8.19 -17.87
CA GLU A 21 -8.93 -7.67 -18.83
C GLU A 21 -10.05 -8.70 -19.12
N ASN A 22 -9.76 -10.00 -18.97
CA ASN A 22 -10.76 -11.05 -19.13
C ASN A 22 -11.44 -11.37 -17.78
N GLN A 23 -12.74 -11.08 -17.70
CA GLN A 23 -13.54 -11.30 -16.48
C GLN A 23 -13.45 -12.73 -15.94
N ASN A 24 -13.41 -13.74 -16.82
CA ASN A 24 -13.38 -15.15 -16.43
C ASN A 24 -12.01 -15.60 -15.91
N LEU A 25 -10.92 -14.89 -16.27
CA LEU A 25 -9.56 -15.23 -15.87
C LEU A 25 -9.03 -14.36 -14.73
N ARG A 26 -9.70 -13.24 -14.44
CA ARG A 26 -9.22 -12.23 -13.49
C ARG A 26 -8.92 -12.78 -12.10
N SER A 27 -9.78 -13.67 -11.59
CA SER A 27 -9.60 -14.31 -10.28
C SER A 27 -8.26 -15.03 -10.20
N ASN A 28 -8.01 -15.94 -11.16
CA ASN A 28 -6.80 -16.75 -11.22
C ASN A 28 -5.57 -15.88 -11.51
N ALA A 29 -5.71 -14.87 -12.37
CA ALA A 29 -4.63 -13.94 -12.66
C ALA A 29 -4.17 -13.17 -11.41
N CYS A 30 -5.08 -12.80 -10.51
CA CYS A 30 -4.70 -12.18 -9.24
C CYS A 30 -3.92 -13.15 -8.34
N ASP A 31 -4.33 -14.41 -8.28
CA ASP A 31 -3.64 -15.44 -7.49
C ASP A 31 -2.22 -15.65 -8.02
N GLU A 32 -2.07 -15.84 -9.34
CA GLU A 32 -0.77 -15.99 -9.99
C GLU A 32 0.12 -14.76 -9.80
N ILE A 33 -0.45 -13.54 -9.83
CA ILE A 33 0.31 -12.32 -9.52
C ILE A 33 0.82 -12.35 -8.07
N CYS A 34 -0.01 -12.77 -7.11
CA CYS A 34 0.41 -12.88 -5.71
C CYS A 34 1.51 -13.94 -5.54
N GLU A 35 1.40 -15.08 -6.22
CA GLU A 35 2.40 -16.15 -6.20
C GLU A 35 3.75 -15.70 -6.78
N LEU A 36 3.73 -14.88 -7.83
CA LEU A 36 4.94 -14.27 -8.40
C LEU A 36 5.59 -13.22 -7.49
N LEU A 37 4.84 -12.72 -6.49
CA LEU A 37 5.29 -11.68 -5.56
C LEU A 37 5.20 -12.17 -4.09
N PRO A 38 5.92 -13.26 -3.75
CA PRO A 38 5.71 -13.97 -2.50
C PRO A 38 6.23 -13.23 -1.26
N ASN A 39 7.16 -12.28 -1.45
CA ASN A 39 7.77 -11.54 -0.35
C ASN A 39 8.23 -10.14 -0.79
N LYS A 40 8.63 -9.35 0.19
CA LYS A 40 9.05 -7.96 0.00
C LYS A 40 10.28 -7.84 -0.89
N ASP A 41 11.26 -8.74 -0.80
CA ASP A 41 12.51 -8.64 -1.58
C ASP A 41 12.23 -8.80 -3.08
N VAL A 42 11.36 -9.75 -3.45
CA VAL A 42 10.90 -9.92 -4.84
C VAL A 42 10.12 -8.69 -5.33
N VAL A 43 9.25 -8.12 -4.49
CA VAL A 43 8.55 -6.86 -4.85
C VAL A 43 9.53 -5.69 -5.02
N MET A 44 10.61 -5.67 -4.23
CA MET A 44 11.62 -4.62 -4.26
C MET A 44 12.59 -4.78 -5.43
N SER A 45 12.76 -5.99 -5.97
CA SER A 45 13.55 -6.21 -7.19
C SER A 45 12.88 -5.63 -8.44
N LEU A 46 11.56 -5.39 -8.40
CA LEU A 46 10.85 -4.65 -9.45
C LEU A 46 11.25 -3.17 -9.47
N GLU A 47 11.25 -2.56 -10.65
CA GLU A 47 11.39 -1.13 -10.77
C GLU A 47 10.14 -0.39 -10.27
N THR A 48 10.30 0.89 -9.90
CA THR A 48 9.16 1.72 -9.49
C THR A 48 8.13 1.87 -10.61
N ALA A 49 8.57 1.93 -11.87
CA ALA A 49 7.68 1.97 -13.03
C ALA A 49 6.86 0.68 -13.16
N GLN A 50 7.49 -0.48 -12.98
CA GLN A 50 6.85 -1.80 -13.02
C GLN A 50 5.81 -1.96 -11.92
N ARG A 51 6.16 -1.62 -10.66
CA ARG A 51 5.19 -1.60 -9.55
C ARG A 51 4.01 -0.67 -9.83
N SER A 52 4.28 0.48 -10.43
CA SER A 52 3.25 1.45 -10.81
C SER A 52 2.32 0.90 -11.91
N GLU A 53 2.86 0.17 -12.89
CA GLU A 53 2.06 -0.50 -13.94
C GLU A 53 1.17 -1.60 -13.34
N VAL A 54 1.65 -2.39 -12.38
CA VAL A 54 0.83 -3.38 -11.68
C VAL A 54 -0.36 -2.70 -11.00
N VAL A 55 -0.12 -1.66 -10.21
CA VAL A 55 -1.19 -0.93 -9.51
C VAL A 55 -2.18 -0.31 -10.50
N LYS A 56 -1.69 0.30 -11.59
CA LYS A 56 -2.56 0.89 -12.63
C LYS A 56 -3.43 -0.16 -13.30
N SER A 57 -2.88 -1.32 -13.65
CA SER A 57 -3.63 -2.42 -14.27
C SER A 57 -4.70 -2.98 -13.34
N VAL A 58 -4.37 -3.17 -12.06
CA VAL A 58 -5.33 -3.62 -11.04
C VAL A 58 -6.43 -2.59 -10.81
N ALA A 59 -6.08 -1.30 -10.72
CA ALA A 59 -7.01 -0.21 -10.44
C ALA A 59 -8.15 -0.10 -11.47
N LYS A 60 -7.91 -0.47 -12.73
CA LYS A 60 -8.93 -0.49 -13.79
C LYS A 60 -10.10 -1.42 -13.52
N HIS A 61 -9.94 -2.39 -12.62
CA HIS A 61 -10.94 -3.43 -12.35
C HIS A 61 -11.52 -3.35 -10.92
N MET A 62 -11.18 -2.29 -10.18
CA MET A 62 -11.61 -2.06 -8.78
C MET A 62 -13.06 -1.59 -8.67
N ASP A 63 -13.77 -1.46 -9.78
CA ASP A 63 -15.21 -1.20 -9.89
C ASP A 63 -16.06 -2.48 -9.94
N SER A 64 -15.42 -3.66 -9.89
CA SER A 64 -16.11 -4.96 -9.80
C SER A 64 -17.15 -4.98 -8.68
N LYS A 65 -18.27 -5.68 -8.93
CA LYS A 65 -19.30 -5.93 -7.91
C LYS A 65 -19.05 -7.20 -7.09
N ASP A 66 -18.12 -8.05 -7.53
CA ASP A 66 -17.77 -9.30 -6.87
C ASP A 66 -16.78 -9.03 -5.70
N PRO A 67 -17.18 -9.25 -4.44
CA PRO A 67 -16.32 -9.06 -3.27
C PRO A 67 -15.06 -9.93 -3.28
N ASN A 68 -15.13 -11.13 -3.89
CA ASN A 68 -13.98 -12.02 -3.99
C ASN A 68 -12.92 -11.43 -4.93
N ILE A 69 -13.34 -10.97 -6.11
CA ILE A 69 -12.45 -10.28 -7.05
C ILE A 69 -11.88 -9.00 -6.44
N LEU A 70 -12.72 -8.18 -5.78
CA LEU A 70 -12.26 -6.96 -5.13
C LEU A 70 -11.21 -7.23 -4.04
N THR A 71 -11.40 -8.29 -3.25
CA THR A 71 -10.45 -8.70 -2.21
C THR A 71 -9.11 -9.11 -2.83
N LYS A 72 -9.12 -9.91 -3.89
CA LYS A 72 -7.91 -10.33 -4.61
C LYS A 72 -7.17 -9.15 -5.26
N LEU A 73 -7.89 -8.25 -5.92
CA LEU A 73 -7.30 -7.04 -6.50
C LEU A 73 -6.68 -6.15 -5.41
N ALA A 74 -7.38 -5.94 -4.29
CA ALA A 74 -6.85 -5.19 -3.16
C ALA A 74 -5.59 -5.85 -2.57
N LYS A 75 -5.57 -7.19 -2.46
CA LYS A 75 -4.40 -7.96 -2.01
C LYS A 75 -3.17 -7.66 -2.87
N VAL A 76 -3.32 -7.68 -4.20
CA VAL A 76 -2.22 -7.34 -5.13
C VAL A 76 -1.71 -5.91 -4.89
N VAL A 77 -2.61 -4.93 -4.72
CA VAL A 77 -2.20 -3.54 -4.44
C VAL A 77 -1.42 -3.45 -3.13
N VAL A 78 -1.87 -4.13 -2.06
CA VAL A 78 -1.21 -4.14 -0.75
C VAL A 78 0.19 -4.74 -0.85
N ILE A 79 0.36 -5.87 -1.56
CA ILE A 79 1.67 -6.52 -1.76
C ILE A 79 2.66 -5.58 -2.47
N VAL A 80 2.20 -4.90 -3.52
CA VAL A 80 3.08 -4.15 -4.43
C VAL A 80 3.40 -2.74 -3.91
N THR A 81 2.53 -2.16 -3.07
CA THR A 81 2.67 -0.78 -2.64
C THR A 81 3.59 -0.62 -1.43
N LYS A 82 4.37 0.48 -1.41
CA LYS A 82 5.17 0.87 -0.24
C LYS A 82 4.40 1.75 0.75
N GLY A 83 3.20 2.23 0.39
CA GLY A 83 2.41 3.15 1.21
C GLY A 83 1.61 4.14 0.37
N GLY A 84 1.33 5.31 0.95
CA GLY A 84 0.69 6.42 0.25
C GLY A 84 -0.75 6.16 -0.20
N SER A 85 -1.18 6.88 -1.24
CA SER A 85 -2.57 6.88 -1.73
C SER A 85 -3.04 5.50 -2.20
N ASN A 86 -2.18 4.70 -2.82
CA ASN A 86 -2.54 3.37 -3.29
C ASN A 86 -2.84 2.40 -2.14
N LEU A 87 -2.00 2.42 -1.09
CA LEU A 87 -2.26 1.64 0.12
C LEU A 87 -3.55 2.11 0.80
N LEU A 88 -3.73 3.43 0.93
CA LEU A 88 -4.92 4.00 1.52
C LEU A 88 -6.21 3.57 0.79
N SER A 89 -6.20 3.60 -0.54
CA SER A 89 -7.34 3.18 -1.35
C SER A 89 -7.65 1.69 -1.20
N ALA A 90 -6.64 0.82 -1.22
CA ALA A 90 -6.82 -0.60 -0.97
C ALA A 90 -7.33 -0.88 0.45
N SER A 91 -6.76 -0.22 1.46
CA SER A 91 -7.21 -0.33 2.85
C SER A 91 -8.65 0.13 3.05
N LYS A 92 -9.05 1.23 2.41
CA LYS A 92 -10.46 1.71 2.43
C LYS A 92 -11.40 0.69 1.82
N LEU A 93 -11.00 0.05 0.71
CA LEU A 93 -11.79 -1.00 0.08
C LEU A 93 -11.92 -2.22 1.00
N LEU A 94 -10.82 -2.73 1.53
CA LEU A 94 -10.82 -3.87 2.44
C LEU A 94 -11.67 -3.59 3.69
N PHE A 95 -11.53 -2.41 4.29
CA PHE A 95 -12.36 -2.00 5.43
C PHE A 95 -13.85 -1.91 5.09
N ARG A 96 -14.20 -1.48 3.86
CA ARG A 96 -15.59 -1.47 3.42
C ARG A 96 -16.13 -2.89 3.26
N LEU A 97 -15.34 -3.79 2.67
CA LEU A 97 -15.73 -5.19 2.47
C LEU A 97 -15.85 -5.95 3.79
N SER A 98 -14.99 -5.68 4.77
CA SER A 98 -15.00 -6.35 6.08
C SER A 98 -16.21 -6.00 6.96
N LYS A 99 -17.03 -5.02 6.57
CA LYS A 99 -18.28 -4.69 7.28
C LYS A 99 -19.42 -5.66 6.97
N VAL A 100 -19.28 -6.46 5.90
CA VAL A 100 -20.27 -7.47 5.52
C VAL A 100 -19.78 -8.81 6.07
N PRO A 101 -20.47 -9.42 7.07
CA PRO A 101 -20.01 -10.63 7.73
C PRO A 101 -19.74 -11.80 6.78
N ASP A 102 -20.53 -11.95 5.71
CA ASP A 102 -20.35 -13.01 4.71
C ASP A 102 -18.99 -12.93 3.98
N ASN A 103 -18.36 -11.76 3.97
CA ASN A 103 -17.02 -11.59 3.39
C ASN A 103 -15.91 -12.16 4.27
N ASP A 104 -16.16 -12.54 5.52
CA ASP A 104 -15.13 -13.12 6.40
C ASP A 104 -14.53 -14.40 5.80
N LEU A 105 -15.37 -15.24 5.19
CA LEU A 105 -14.91 -16.44 4.48
C LEU A 105 -14.05 -16.10 3.27
N ILE A 106 -14.43 -15.04 2.53
CA ILE A 106 -13.67 -14.53 1.39
C ILE A 106 -12.29 -14.03 1.84
N PHE A 107 -12.23 -13.30 2.96
CA PHE A 107 -10.96 -12.80 3.49
C PHE A 107 -10.06 -13.96 3.89
N ARG A 108 -10.61 -14.96 4.58
CA ARG A 108 -9.87 -16.15 5.00
C ARG A 108 -9.39 -16.98 3.81
N SER A 109 -10.26 -17.26 2.83
CA SER A 109 -9.91 -18.09 1.67
C SER A 109 -8.84 -17.44 0.79
N ASN A 110 -8.81 -16.10 0.74
CA ASN A 110 -7.82 -15.35 -0.03
C ASN A 110 -6.54 -15.07 0.75
N GLY A 111 -6.41 -15.47 2.01
CA GLY A 111 -5.23 -15.23 2.84
C GLY A 111 -4.87 -13.74 2.93
N ILE A 112 -5.88 -12.86 3.03
CA ILE A 112 -5.65 -11.40 3.12
C ILE A 112 -5.14 -11.00 4.51
N PHE A 113 -5.53 -11.71 5.56
CA PHE A 113 -5.07 -11.44 6.93
C PHE A 113 -3.56 -11.55 7.04
N ASP A 114 -2.95 -12.59 6.46
CA ASP A 114 -1.49 -12.74 6.43
C ASP A 114 -0.82 -11.58 5.67
N THR A 115 -1.44 -11.14 4.57
CA THR A 115 -0.93 -10.00 3.79
C THR A 115 -0.98 -8.70 4.60
N ILE A 116 -2.07 -8.48 5.35
CA ILE A 116 -2.23 -7.33 6.24
C ILE A 116 -1.20 -7.40 7.38
N LEU A 117 -1.06 -8.55 8.03
CA LEU A 117 -0.11 -8.76 9.11
C LEU A 117 1.34 -8.56 8.66
N GLN A 118 1.71 -9.07 7.49
CA GLN A 118 3.03 -8.81 6.90
C GLN A 118 3.24 -7.33 6.60
N THR A 119 2.19 -6.66 6.09
CA THR A 119 2.23 -5.22 5.83
C THR A 119 2.45 -4.44 7.13
N LEU A 120 1.78 -4.80 8.22
CA LEU A 120 1.90 -4.12 9.51
C LEU A 120 3.22 -4.48 10.24
N GLY A 121 3.54 -5.77 10.37
CA GLY A 121 4.61 -6.29 11.23
C GLY A 121 5.98 -6.42 10.54
N SER A 122 6.05 -6.91 9.29
CA SER A 122 7.34 -7.19 8.62
C SER A 122 8.05 -5.93 8.12
N SER A 123 7.46 -4.75 8.30
CA SER A 123 7.95 -3.52 7.71
C SER A 123 8.31 -2.43 8.70
N GLY A 124 8.10 -2.66 10.01
CA GLY A 124 8.24 -1.62 11.04
C GLY A 124 7.38 -0.39 10.74
N LYS A 125 6.31 -0.55 9.94
CA LYS A 125 5.53 0.58 9.43
C LYS A 125 4.84 1.33 10.55
N VAL A 126 4.32 0.60 11.53
CA VAL A 126 3.63 1.20 12.69
C VAL A 126 4.63 2.03 13.48
N GLU A 127 5.78 1.45 13.81
CA GLU A 127 6.87 2.09 14.54
C GLU A 127 7.40 3.31 13.78
N SER A 128 7.60 3.18 12.47
CA SER A 128 8.02 4.27 11.60
C SER A 128 7.00 5.40 11.55
N VAL A 129 5.70 5.11 11.49
CA VAL A 129 4.64 6.14 11.48
C VAL A 129 4.58 6.84 12.84
N VAL A 130 4.62 6.08 13.94
CA VAL A 130 4.66 6.62 15.30
C VAL A 130 5.86 7.54 15.48
N SER A 131 7.06 7.12 15.06
CA SER A 131 8.27 7.93 15.12
C SER A 131 8.16 9.23 14.30
N HIS A 132 7.57 9.18 13.11
CA HIS A 132 7.33 10.39 12.32
C HIS A 132 6.37 11.37 13.00
N ILE A 133 5.30 10.86 13.62
CA ILE A 133 4.33 11.67 14.35
C ILE A 133 5.00 12.36 15.54
N SER A 134 5.79 11.63 16.34
CA SER A 134 6.54 12.22 17.47
C SER A 134 7.45 13.35 17.00
N ARG A 135 8.25 13.12 15.95
CA ARG A 135 9.15 14.15 15.41
C ARG A 135 8.42 15.39 14.91
N LEU A 136 7.24 15.22 14.31
CA LEU A 136 6.40 16.35 13.89
C LEU A 136 5.84 17.13 15.08
N SER A 137 5.51 16.44 16.19
CA SER A 137 5.12 17.08 17.44
C SER A 137 6.25 17.94 17.99
N ASP A 138 7.46 17.38 18.10
CA ASP A 138 8.64 18.09 18.62
C ASP A 138 8.96 19.34 17.77
N GLN A 139 8.86 19.23 16.44
CA GLN A 139 9.08 20.36 15.54
C GLN A 139 8.03 21.46 15.75
N CYS A 140 6.76 21.08 15.93
CA CYS A 140 5.68 22.04 16.18
C CYS A 140 5.90 22.78 17.50
N GLU A 141 6.30 22.06 18.55
CA GLU A 141 6.62 22.63 19.86
C GLU A 141 7.76 23.66 19.75
N ALA A 142 8.84 23.32 19.05
CA ALA A 142 9.97 24.22 18.84
C ALA A 142 9.58 25.50 18.07
N GLU A 143 8.74 25.39 17.04
CA GLU A 143 8.24 26.55 16.27
C GLU A 143 7.37 27.47 17.13
N VAL A 144 6.48 26.90 17.96
CA VAL A 144 5.66 27.67 18.90
C VAL A 144 6.53 28.40 19.91
N GLU A 145 7.53 27.73 20.47
CA GLU A 145 8.49 28.33 21.40
C GLU A 145 9.28 29.48 20.75
N ALA A 146 9.80 29.28 19.54
CA ALA A 146 10.48 30.33 18.80
C ALA A 146 9.59 31.56 18.58
N LEU A 147 8.32 31.36 18.19
CA LEU A 147 7.35 32.45 18.03
C LEU A 147 7.07 33.19 19.34
N MET A 148 6.95 32.48 20.47
CA MET A 148 6.77 33.12 21.78
C MET A 148 7.95 34.04 22.12
N TYR A 149 9.18 33.61 21.86
CA TYR A 149 10.37 34.45 22.05
C TYR A 149 10.37 35.68 21.14
N LEU A 150 10.05 35.51 19.86
CA LEU A 150 9.96 36.63 18.91
C LEU A 150 8.88 37.64 19.32
N ILE A 151 7.73 37.19 19.80
CA ILE A 151 6.68 38.06 20.37
C ILE A 151 7.21 38.80 21.61
N GLY A 152 7.98 38.14 22.47
CA GLY A 152 8.63 38.76 23.62
C GLY A 152 9.58 39.89 23.22
N VAL A 153 10.38 39.69 22.17
CA VAL A 153 11.26 40.73 21.60
C VAL A 153 10.44 41.93 21.16
N LEU A 154 9.37 41.71 20.38
CA LEU A 154 8.52 42.80 19.90
C LEU A 154 7.90 43.59 21.05
N LYS A 155 7.41 42.91 22.10
CA LYS A 155 6.86 43.56 23.30
C LYS A 155 7.88 44.44 24.01
N ASN A 156 9.12 43.96 24.16
CA ASN A 156 10.18 44.72 24.82
C ASN A 156 10.54 45.98 24.02
N CYS A 157 10.71 45.84 22.70
CA CYS A 157 11.03 46.97 21.82
C CYS A 157 9.88 47.96 21.64
N SER A 158 8.62 47.55 21.82
CA SER A 158 7.46 48.46 21.77
C SER A 158 7.20 49.23 23.07
N SER A 159 7.98 48.96 24.12
CA SER A 159 7.81 49.58 25.45
C SER A 159 8.74 50.78 25.67
N GLU A 160 9.59 51.11 24.68
CA GLU A 160 10.43 52.31 24.59
C GLU A 160 9.78 53.37 23.69
#